data_AF-A0A9P6MKT0-F1
#
_entry.id   AF-A0A9P6MKT0-F1
#
_cell.length_a   1.000
_cell.length_b   1.000
_cell.length_c   1.000
_cell.angle_alpha   90.00
_cell.angle_beta   90.00
_cell.angle_gamma   90.00
#
_symmetry.space_group_name_H-M   'P 1'
#
loop_
_entity.id
_entity.type
_entity.pdbx_description
1 polymer ?
#
loop_
_entity_poly.entity_id
_entity_poly.type
_entity_poly.pdbx_seq_one_letter_code
_entity_poly.pdbx_strand_id
1 'polypeptide(L)'
;MSLPSADELEQLQEIEKQWAVKAMHHAETYFSLIQAIDGSKLKLTKIDDEIYEDFLTTFGKDFKIDVLDESKDFKSPEMKEKWRNFINRYEGGKVTDYNFGSLLRLDASKEYSEENTIFVTRMQFLTIEIARNRAGLNSVHCKSKK
;
A
#
# COMPACT_ATOMS: atom_id res chain seq x y z
N MET A 1 -14.48 28.22 -16.17
CA MET A 1 -13.48 27.34 -15.52
C MET A 1 -12.15 28.06 -15.60
N SER A 2 -11.70 28.69 -14.52
CA SER A 2 -10.38 29.30 -14.47
C SER A 2 -9.35 28.18 -14.42
N LEU A 3 -8.33 28.26 -15.28
CA LEU A 3 -7.16 27.40 -15.22
C LEU A 3 -6.45 27.66 -13.87
N PRO A 4 -5.93 26.63 -13.18
CA PRO A 4 -5.14 26.82 -11.97
C PRO A 4 -3.94 27.73 -12.26
N SER A 5 -3.59 28.61 -11.32
CA SER A 5 -2.44 29.52 -11.48
C SER A 5 -1.13 28.73 -11.57
N ALA A 6 -0.13 29.26 -12.28
CA ALA A 6 1.20 28.63 -12.41
C ALA A 6 1.83 28.27 -11.06
N ASP A 7 1.59 29.10 -10.03
CA ASP A 7 2.01 28.86 -8.65
C ASP A 7 1.43 27.55 -8.09
N GLU A 8 0.13 27.28 -8.28
CA GLU A 8 -0.51 26.03 -7.83
C GLU A 8 0.04 24.80 -8.58
N LEU A 9 0.37 24.95 -9.86
CA LEU A 9 0.99 23.91 -10.66
C LEU A 9 2.41 23.59 -10.18
N GLU A 10 3.21 24.60 -9.85
CA GLU A 10 4.53 24.42 -9.25
C GLU A 10 4.44 23.77 -7.86
N GLN A 11 3.45 24.15 -7.04
CA GLN A 11 3.21 23.49 -5.75
C GLN A 11 2.81 22.03 -5.94
N LEU A 12 1.94 21.70 -6.89
CA LEU A 12 1.56 20.32 -7.21
C LEU A 12 2.77 19.49 -7.61
N GLN A 13 3.62 20.01 -8.50
CA GLN A 13 4.83 19.32 -8.93
C GLN A 13 5.85 19.12 -7.79
N GLU A 14 5.97 20.09 -6.89
CA GLU A 14 6.84 19.96 -5.71
C GLU A 14 6.29 18.94 -4.70
N ILE A 15 4.98 18.95 -4.47
CA ILE A 15 4.28 17.98 -3.62
C ILE A 15 4.43 16.56 -4.20
N GLU A 16 4.25 16.38 -5.51
CA GLU A 16 4.44 15.09 -6.18
C GLU A 16 5.87 14.56 -6.03
N LYS A 17 6.89 15.43 -6.16
CA LYS A 17 8.29 15.06 -5.90
C LYS A 17 8.51 14.65 -4.45
N GLN A 18 7.98 15.41 -3.49
CA GLN A 18 8.08 15.07 -2.07
C GLN A 18 7.38 13.75 -1.74
N TRP A 19 6.23 13.49 -2.36
CA TRP A 19 5.52 12.22 -2.24
C TRP A 19 6.32 11.07 -2.82
N ALA A 20 6.91 11.24 -4.02
CA ALA A 20 7.74 10.21 -4.64
C ALA A 20 8.94 9.86 -3.76
N VAL A 21 9.66 10.86 -3.24
CA VAL A 21 10.83 10.65 -2.36
C VAL A 21 10.41 9.92 -1.07
N LYS A 22 9.32 10.35 -0.43
CA LYS A 22 8.86 9.73 0.82
C LYS A 22 8.31 8.33 0.60
N ALA A 23 7.63 8.08 -0.52
CA ALA A 23 7.13 6.78 -0.91
C ALA A 23 8.28 5.80 -1.23
N MET A 24 9.34 6.28 -1.90
CA MET A 24 10.56 5.51 -2.17
C MET A 24 11.28 5.14 -0.86
N HIS A 25 11.54 6.12 0.01
CA HIS A 25 12.14 5.87 1.33
C HIS A 25 11.32 4.87 2.15
N HIS A 26 9.99 4.98 2.13
CA HIS A 26 9.11 4.06 2.80
C HIS A 26 9.22 2.63 2.23
N ALA A 27 9.21 2.50 0.90
CA ALA A 27 9.37 1.23 0.20
C ALA A 27 10.70 0.54 0.53
N GLU A 28 11.81 1.28 0.49
CA GLU A 28 13.14 0.78 0.83
C GLU A 28 13.24 0.36 2.30
N THR A 29 12.73 1.19 3.21
CA THR A 29 12.71 0.87 4.65
C THR A 29 11.87 -0.38 4.92
N TYR A 30 10.69 -0.45 4.30
CA TYR A 30 9.81 -1.61 4.42
C TYR A 30 10.46 -2.88 3.85
N PHE A 31 11.10 -2.78 2.69
CA PHE A 31 11.81 -3.91 2.07
C PHE A 31 12.95 -4.41 2.96
N SER A 32 13.73 -3.50 3.53
CA SER A 32 14.79 -3.83 4.50
C SER A 32 14.22 -4.54 5.74
N LEU A 33 13.06 -4.10 6.24
CA LEU A 33 12.38 -4.71 7.38
C LEU A 33 11.94 -6.15 7.10
N ILE A 34 11.31 -6.44 5.95
CA ILE A 34 10.91 -7.82 5.60
C ILE A 34 12.10 -8.72 5.30
N GLN A 35 13.24 -8.15 4.88
CA GLN A 35 14.48 -8.89 4.71
C GLN A 35 15.11 -9.27 6.06
N ALA A 36 15.00 -8.39 7.06
CA ALA A 36 15.58 -8.59 8.38
C ALA A 36 14.70 -9.42 9.34
N ILE A 37 13.38 -9.28 9.24
CA ILE A 37 12.40 -9.88 10.17
C ILE A 37 11.36 -10.66 9.36
N ASP A 38 10.96 -11.83 9.86
CA ASP A 38 9.89 -12.62 9.27
C ASP A 38 8.58 -11.80 9.19
N GLY A 39 8.02 -11.67 7.98
CA GLY A 39 6.82 -10.87 7.72
C GLY A 39 5.64 -11.23 8.63
N SER A 40 5.50 -12.51 8.99
CA SER A 40 4.44 -13.00 9.89
C SER A 40 4.50 -12.43 11.32
N LYS A 41 5.67 -11.93 11.75
CA LYS A 41 5.85 -11.29 13.07
C LYS A 41 5.82 -9.76 12.99
N LEU A 42 5.80 -9.19 11.78
CA LEU A 42 5.87 -7.76 11.56
C LEU A 42 4.47 -7.13 11.65
N LYS A 43 4.27 -6.32 12.69
CA LYS A 43 3.04 -5.54 12.87
C LYS A 43 3.25 -4.12 12.35
N LEU A 44 2.56 -3.80 11.25
CA LEU A 44 2.60 -2.47 10.63
C LEU A 44 1.79 -1.44 11.43
N THR A 45 0.67 -1.86 12.02
CA THR A 45 -0.25 -1.02 12.78
C THR A 45 -0.80 -1.77 13.99
N LYS A 46 -1.31 -1.03 14.99
CA LYS A 46 -1.97 -1.64 16.17
C LYS A 46 -3.31 -2.33 15.82
N ILE A 47 -3.92 -1.94 14.71
CA ILE A 47 -5.21 -2.41 14.23
C ILE A 47 -5.06 -3.33 13.00
N ASP A 48 -3.94 -4.07 12.92
CA ASP A 48 -3.69 -4.96 11.78
C ASP A 48 -4.80 -5.99 11.59
N ASP A 49 -5.31 -6.54 12.69
CA ASP A 49 -6.38 -7.54 12.70
C ASP A 49 -7.69 -6.94 12.16
N GLU A 50 -8.11 -5.76 12.64
CA GLU A 50 -9.31 -5.06 12.14
C GLU A 50 -9.21 -4.74 10.64
N ILE A 51 -8.04 -4.28 10.18
CA ILE A 51 -7.81 -3.98 8.75
C ILE A 51 -7.95 -5.24 7.90
N TYR A 52 -7.39 -6.34 8.37
CA TYR A 52 -7.45 -7.62 7.66
C TYR A 52 -8.87 -8.18 7.59
N GLU A 53 -9.63 -8.11 8.69
CA GLU A 53 -11.04 -8.55 8.72
C GLU A 53 -11.94 -7.71 7.81
N ASP A 54 -11.78 -6.38 7.84
CA ASP A 54 -12.55 -5.47 7.00
C ASP A 54 -12.22 -5.66 5.51
N PHE A 55 -10.94 -5.89 5.21
CA PHE A 55 -10.49 -6.23 3.87
C PHE A 55 -11.12 -7.53 3.36
N LEU A 56 -11.10 -8.59 4.17
CA LEU A 56 -11.76 -9.86 3.83
C LEU A 56 -13.26 -9.69 3.64
N THR A 57 -13.90 -8.82 4.42
CA THR A 57 -15.33 -8.51 4.30
C THR A 57 -15.64 -7.73 3.02
N THR A 58 -14.79 -6.77 2.64
CA THR A 58 -15.01 -5.86 1.51
C THR A 58 -14.62 -6.45 0.16
N PHE A 59 -13.47 -7.12 0.10
CA PHE A 59 -12.89 -7.70 -1.12
C PHE A 59 -13.18 -9.19 -1.26
N GLY A 60 -13.47 -9.88 -0.15
CA GLY A 60 -13.67 -11.32 -0.14
C GLY A 60 -12.35 -12.09 -0.08
N LYS A 61 -12.42 -13.35 0.38
CA LYS A 61 -11.26 -14.25 0.55
C LYS A 61 -10.61 -14.68 -0.77
N ASP A 62 -11.25 -14.38 -1.90
CA ASP A 62 -10.77 -14.70 -3.25
C ASP A 62 -9.81 -13.64 -3.83
N PHE A 63 -9.61 -12.54 -3.10
CA PHE A 63 -8.73 -11.47 -3.57
C PHE A 63 -7.27 -11.93 -3.58
N LYS A 64 -6.66 -11.90 -4.77
CA LYS A 64 -5.29 -12.37 -4.99
C LYS A 64 -4.27 -11.34 -4.51
N ILE A 65 -3.94 -11.40 -3.22
CA ILE A 65 -2.89 -10.57 -2.62
C ILE A 65 -1.47 -10.93 -3.08
N ASP A 66 -1.27 -12.09 -3.69
CA ASP A 66 0.05 -12.53 -4.19
C ASP A 66 0.47 -11.74 -5.43
N VAL A 67 -0.41 -11.71 -6.45
CA VAL A 67 -0.25 -10.94 -7.68
C VAL A 67 -1.47 -10.07 -7.87
N LEU A 68 -1.26 -8.76 -7.71
CA LEU A 68 -2.25 -7.72 -7.93
C LEU A 68 -2.17 -7.21 -9.36
N ASP A 69 -3.30 -6.79 -9.89
CA ASP A 69 -3.42 -6.22 -11.22
C ASP A 69 -3.84 -4.75 -11.11
N GLU A 70 -2.96 -3.81 -11.49
CA GLU A 70 -3.24 -2.38 -11.36
C GLU A 70 -4.54 -1.95 -12.06
N SER A 71 -4.90 -2.62 -13.16
CA SER A 71 -6.04 -2.25 -13.98
C SER A 71 -7.34 -2.73 -13.35
N LYS A 72 -7.33 -3.93 -12.76
CA LYS A 72 -8.52 -4.54 -12.16
C LYS A 72 -8.70 -4.18 -10.69
N ASP A 73 -7.62 -4.18 -9.91
CA ASP A 73 -7.67 -4.06 -8.45
C ASP A 73 -7.60 -2.61 -7.94
N PHE A 74 -7.10 -1.69 -8.77
CA PHE A 74 -6.94 -0.28 -8.39
C PHE A 74 -7.63 0.70 -9.35
N LYS A 75 -7.53 0.48 -10.67
CA LYS A 75 -8.11 1.40 -11.66
C LYS A 75 -9.59 1.15 -11.97
N SER A 76 -10.12 -0.04 -11.67
CA SER A 76 -11.52 -0.39 -11.90
C SER A 76 -12.48 0.51 -11.10
N PRO A 77 -13.61 0.97 -11.68
CA PRO A 77 -14.56 1.86 -11.00
C PRO A 77 -15.12 1.24 -9.71
N GLU A 78 -15.43 -0.06 -9.74
CA GLU A 78 -15.95 -0.78 -8.56
C GLU A 78 -14.92 -0.81 -7.43
N MET A 79 -13.64 -1.06 -7.76
CA MET A 79 -12.56 -1.10 -6.77
C MET A 79 -12.24 0.28 -6.22
N LYS A 80 -12.28 1.33 -7.05
CA LYS A 80 -12.11 2.71 -6.57
C LYS A 80 -13.16 3.08 -5.52
N GLU A 81 -14.42 2.69 -5.73
CA GLU A 81 -15.48 2.95 -4.77
C GLU A 81 -15.29 2.13 -3.48
N LYS A 82 -14.93 0.85 -3.60
CA LYS A 82 -14.59 0.00 -2.45
C LYS A 82 -13.44 0.58 -1.63
N TRP A 83 -12.33 0.93 -2.28
CA TRP A 83 -11.18 1.55 -1.61
C TRP A 83 -11.54 2.87 -0.95
N ARG A 84 -12.38 3.68 -1.57
CA ARG A 84 -12.82 4.96 -1.00
C ARG A 84 -13.67 4.76 0.25
N ASN A 85 -14.63 3.84 0.20
CA ASN A 85 -15.42 3.45 1.37
C ASN A 85 -14.55 2.86 2.48
N PHE A 86 -13.57 2.04 2.11
CA PHE A 86 -12.62 1.44 3.04
C PHE A 86 -11.78 2.52 3.73
N ILE A 87 -11.16 3.44 2.97
CA ILE A 87 -10.36 4.53 3.51
C ILE A 87 -11.17 5.42 4.47
N ASN A 88 -12.41 5.77 4.10
CA ASN A 88 -13.30 6.57 4.94
C ASN A 88 -13.57 5.93 6.32
N ARG A 89 -13.53 4.59 6.45
CA ARG A 89 -13.69 3.91 7.75
C ARG A 89 -12.53 4.22 8.71
N TYR A 90 -11.35 4.55 8.20
CA TYR A 90 -10.15 4.80 8.99
C TYR A 90 -9.79 6.29 9.14
N GLU A 91 -10.59 7.19 8.55
CA GLU A 91 -10.45 8.65 8.64
C GLU A 91 -10.54 9.18 10.09
N GLY A 92 -11.10 8.41 11.04
CA GLY A 92 -11.25 8.75 12.45
C GLY A 92 -10.01 8.68 13.34
N GLY A 93 -8.79 8.72 12.77
CA GLY A 93 -7.53 8.81 13.53
C GLY A 93 -6.93 7.48 13.98
N LYS A 94 -7.41 6.34 13.47
CA LYS A 94 -6.79 5.03 13.75
C LYS A 94 -5.49 4.82 12.98
N VAL A 95 -5.36 5.40 11.79
CA VAL A 95 -4.16 5.33 10.93
C VAL A 95 -3.69 6.75 10.63
N THR A 96 -2.54 7.13 11.20
CA THR A 96 -1.89 8.40 10.88
C THR A 96 -1.42 8.37 9.43
N ASP A 97 -1.60 9.48 8.69
CA ASP A 97 -1.16 9.59 7.29
C ASP A 97 -1.78 8.53 6.36
N TYR A 98 -3.04 8.12 6.60
CA TYR A 98 -3.71 7.09 5.78
C TYR A 98 -3.80 7.47 4.29
N ASN A 99 -3.92 8.78 4.01
CA ASN A 99 -3.98 9.41 2.70
C ASN A 99 -2.60 9.72 2.09
N PHE A 100 -1.52 9.38 2.78
CA PHE A 100 -0.16 9.61 2.28
C PHE A 100 0.20 8.61 1.18
N GLY A 101 0.91 9.05 0.15
CA GLY A 101 1.33 8.20 -0.96
C GLY A 101 2.42 7.20 -0.55
N SER A 102 2.27 5.94 -0.95
CA SER A 102 3.24 4.86 -0.76
C SER A 102 3.37 4.05 -2.04
N LEU A 103 4.52 3.41 -2.21
CA LEU A 103 4.72 2.45 -3.29
C LEU A 103 4.31 1.05 -2.80
N LEU A 104 3.58 0.32 -3.63
CA LEU A 104 3.18 -1.06 -3.38
C LEU A 104 3.64 -1.95 -4.53
N ARG A 105 4.09 -3.15 -4.18
CA ARG A 105 4.47 -4.17 -5.15
C ARG A 105 3.23 -4.90 -5.67
N LEU A 106 3.08 -5.03 -6.98
CA LEU A 106 1.99 -5.80 -7.60
C LEU A 106 2.17 -7.28 -7.27
N ASP A 107 3.37 -7.80 -7.49
CA ASP A 107 3.77 -9.17 -7.20
C ASP A 107 4.62 -9.19 -5.91
N ALA A 108 4.16 -9.94 -4.92
CA ALA A 108 4.82 -10.04 -3.61
C ALA A 108 6.18 -10.75 -3.68
N SER A 109 6.37 -11.65 -4.65
CA SER A 109 7.60 -12.43 -4.82
C SER A 109 8.70 -11.65 -5.52
N LYS A 110 8.36 -10.58 -6.23
CA LYS A 110 9.31 -9.72 -6.94
C LYS A 110 9.76 -8.51 -6.10
N GLU A 111 10.85 -7.90 -6.54
CA GLU A 111 11.39 -6.66 -5.98
C GLU A 111 10.61 -5.43 -6.48
N TYR A 112 10.90 -4.25 -5.93
CA TYR A 112 10.37 -3.00 -6.47
C TYR A 112 11.01 -2.75 -7.85
N SER A 113 10.19 -2.71 -8.89
CA SER A 113 10.59 -2.41 -10.27
C SER A 113 9.52 -1.55 -10.93
N GLU A 114 9.86 -0.84 -12.01
CA GLU A 114 8.92 0.06 -12.70
C GLU A 114 7.63 -0.65 -13.13
N GLU A 115 7.74 -1.89 -13.60
CA GLU A 115 6.61 -2.74 -14.00
C GLU A 115 5.88 -3.43 -12.85
N ASN A 116 6.51 -3.52 -11.66
CA ASN A 116 5.97 -4.23 -10.50
C ASN A 116 5.56 -3.27 -9.37
N THR A 117 5.66 -1.97 -9.56
CA THR A 117 5.43 -0.97 -8.51
C THR A 117 4.32 -0.04 -8.92
N ILE A 118 3.36 0.11 -8.03
CA ILE A 118 2.26 1.07 -8.20
C ILE A 118 2.24 2.07 -7.06
N PHE A 119 1.79 3.28 -7.39
CA PHE A 119 1.54 4.31 -6.40
C PHE A 119 0.15 4.12 -5.80
N VAL A 120 0.09 3.93 -4.48
CA VAL A 120 -1.13 3.69 -3.72
C VAL A 120 -1.15 4.57 -2.48
N THR A 121 -2.29 4.64 -1.80
CA THR A 121 -2.32 5.28 -0.48
C THR A 121 -1.70 4.37 0.57
N ARG A 122 -1.21 4.96 1.67
CA ARG A 122 -0.68 4.22 2.81
C ARG A 122 -1.69 3.21 3.34
N MET A 123 -2.98 3.57 3.37
CA MET A 123 -4.02 2.65 3.78
C MET A 123 -4.10 1.41 2.88
N GLN A 124 -4.09 1.61 1.56
CA GLN A 124 -4.07 0.52 0.58
C GLN A 124 -2.84 -0.36 0.76
N PHE A 125 -1.66 0.27 0.87
CA PHE A 125 -0.39 -0.41 1.12
C PHE A 125 -0.50 -1.29 2.38
N LEU A 126 -0.88 -0.71 3.52
CA LEU A 126 -0.98 -1.41 4.79
C LEU A 126 -1.91 -2.61 4.67
N THR A 127 -3.07 -2.43 4.05
CA THR A 127 -4.09 -3.48 3.94
C THR A 127 -3.57 -4.71 3.20
N ILE A 128 -3.00 -4.50 2.01
CA ILE A 128 -2.42 -5.57 1.20
C ILE A 128 -1.25 -6.22 1.92
N GLU A 129 -0.39 -5.40 2.50
CA GLU A 129 0.86 -5.85 3.09
C GLU A 129 0.65 -6.62 4.40
N ILE A 130 -0.35 -6.22 5.20
CA ILE A 130 -0.82 -7.00 6.36
C ILE A 130 -1.35 -8.36 5.90
N ALA A 131 -2.15 -8.39 4.84
CA ALA A 131 -2.68 -9.65 4.31
C ALA A 131 -1.54 -10.56 3.81
N ARG A 132 -0.54 -10.01 3.11
CA ARG A 132 0.66 -10.74 2.65
C ARG A 132 1.50 -11.27 3.81
N ASN A 133 1.70 -10.47 4.84
CA ASN A 133 2.41 -10.87 6.05
C ASN A 133 1.69 -12.02 6.76
N ARG A 134 0.36 -11.96 6.89
CA ARG A 134 -0.46 -13.04 7.47
C ARG A 134 -0.44 -14.31 6.62
N ALA A 135 -0.43 -14.18 5.30
CA ALA A 135 -0.32 -15.29 4.37
C ALA A 135 1.12 -15.86 4.25
N GLY A 136 2.12 -15.19 4.84
CA GLY A 136 3.53 -15.61 4.78
C GLY A 136 4.18 -15.38 3.42
N LEU A 137 3.56 -14.62 2.52
CA LEU A 137 4.09 -14.36 1.17
C LEU A 137 5.37 -13.52 1.22
N ASN A 138 5.47 -12.59 2.17
CA ASN A 138 6.67 -11.78 2.35
C ASN A 138 7.84 -12.51 3.02
N SER A 139 7.61 -13.69 3.63
CA SER A 139 8.69 -14.48 4.23
C SER A 139 9.68 -15.01 3.20
N VAL A 140 9.35 -15.00 1.90
CA VAL A 140 10.27 -15.34 0.80
C VAL A 140 11.49 -14.43 0.75
N HIS A 141 11.34 -13.16 1.16
CA HIS A 141 12.40 -12.15 1.13
C HIS A 141 13.30 -12.17 2.38
N CYS A 142 12.91 -12.89 3.42
CA CYS A 142 13.63 -12.90 4.69
C CYS A 142 15.01 -13.58 4.53
N LYS A 143 16.09 -12.81 4.68
CA LYS A 143 17.48 -13.28 4.55
C LYS A 143 17.96 -14.09 5.75
N SER A 144 17.21 -14.07 6.86
CA SER A 144 17.54 -14.78 8.11
C SER A 144 17.33 -16.30 8.03
N LYS A 145 16.85 -16.84 6.90
CA LYS A 145 16.78 -18.28 6.63
C LYS A 145 18.04 -18.85 5.91
N LYS A 146 19.21 -18.23 6.11
CA LYS A 146 20.49 -18.79 5.71
C LYS A 146 21.29 -19.26 6.91
#